data_AF-A0A382KEI4-F1
#
_entry.id   AF-A0A382KEI4-F1
#
_cell.length_a   1.000
_cell.length_b   1.000
_cell.length_c   1.000
_cell.angle_alpha   90.00
_cell.angle_beta   90.00
_cell.angle_gamma   90.00
#
_symmetry.space_group_name_H-M   'P 1'
#
loop_
_entity.id
_entity.type
_entity.pdbx_description
1 polymer ?
#
loop_
_entity_poly.entity_id
_entity_poly.type
_entity_poly.pdbx_seq_one_letter_code
_entity_poly.pdbx_strand_id
1 'polypeptide(L)'
;MSLISTLFTGVSGLSGQSKAMEIIGDNIANVNTVGFKGSEPVFGDVFSTVLHNGAVTSQLGGGSQLSGVLQTFAQGAIENATNALDIAIDGNGFFVTSAP
;
A
#
# COMPACT_ATOMS: atom_id res chain seq x y z
N MET A 1 -31.18 9.28 3.02
CA MET A 1 -30.26 8.15 3.28
C MET A 1 -30.78 6.93 2.52
N SER A 2 -30.27 6.69 1.32
CA SER A 2 -30.71 5.54 0.50
C SER A 2 -29.88 4.31 0.85
N LEU A 3 -30.50 3.13 0.93
CA LEU A 3 -29.82 1.83 1.06
C LEU A 3 -28.69 1.64 0.04
N ILE A 4 -28.80 2.34 -1.10
CA ILE A 4 -27.79 2.36 -2.17
C ILE A 4 -26.47 2.97 -1.69
N SER A 5 -26.50 4.03 -0.88
CA SER A 5 -25.29 4.68 -0.36
C SER A 5 -24.57 3.81 0.67
N THR A 6 -25.31 3.14 1.55
CA THR A 6 -24.72 2.23 2.55
C THR A 6 -24.15 0.98 1.91
N LEU A 7 -24.81 0.46 0.87
CA LEU A 7 -24.28 -0.66 0.09
C LEU A 7 -23.00 -0.26 -0.66
N PHE A 8 -22.96 0.94 -1.25
CA PHE A 8 -21.78 1.45 -1.94
C PHE A 8 -20.55 1.55 -1.01
N THR A 9 -20.73 2.10 0.19
CA THR A 9 -19.66 2.16 1.21
C THR A 9 -19.18 0.77 1.63
N GLY A 10 -20.09 -0.21 1.77
CA GLY A 10 -19.70 -1.59 2.07
C GLY A 10 -18.91 -2.25 0.94
N VAL A 11 -19.33 -2.05 -0.31
CA VAL A 11 -18.63 -2.57 -1.49
C VAL A 11 -17.27 -1.90 -1.69
N SER A 12 -17.16 -0.59 -1.44
CA SER A 12 -15.88 0.13 -1.55
C SER A 12 -14.86 -0.38 -0.53
N GLY A 13 -15.29 -0.62 0.72
CA GLY A 13 -14.47 -1.23 1.76
C GLY A 13 -14.02 -2.64 1.40
N LEU A 14 -14.92 -3.49 0.90
CA LEU A 14 -14.58 -4.85 0.46
C LEU A 14 -13.57 -4.82 -0.69
N SER A 15 -13.79 -3.98 -1.71
CA SER A 15 -12.88 -3.86 -2.85
C SER A 15 -11.49 -3.36 -2.43
N GLY A 16 -11.43 -2.38 -1.52
CA GLY A 16 -10.18 -1.91 -0.94
C GLY A 16 -9.45 -3.02 -0.19
N GLN A 17 -10.17 -3.80 0.62
CA GLN A 17 -9.59 -4.90 1.38
C GLN A 17 -9.09 -6.04 0.48
N SER A 18 -9.80 -6.37 -0.60
CA SER A 18 -9.32 -7.37 -1.57
C SER A 18 -7.95 -6.99 -2.16
N LYS A 19 -7.76 -5.72 -2.53
CA LYS A 19 -6.46 -5.23 -3.04
C LYS A 19 -5.37 -5.24 -1.97
N ALA A 20 -5.72 -4.91 -0.73
CA ALA A 20 -4.79 -5.04 0.39
C ALA A 20 -4.35 -6.49 0.61
N MET A 21 -5.25 -7.46 0.44
CA MET A 21 -4.90 -8.88 0.50
C MET A 21 -3.96 -9.31 -0.64
N GLU A 22 -4.13 -8.77 -1.84
CA GLU A 22 -3.20 -9.00 -2.96
C GLU A 22 -1.79 -8.51 -2.62
N ILE A 23 -1.67 -7.31 -2.04
CA ILE A 23 -0.38 -6.73 -1.63
C ILE A 23 0.27 -7.57 -0.52
N ILE A 24 -0.52 -8.01 0.47
CA ILE A 24 -0.03 -8.91 1.53
C ILE A 24 0.43 -10.24 0.93
N GLY A 25 -0.32 -10.77 -0.04
CA GLY A 25 0.04 -11.99 -0.76
C GLY A 25 1.38 -11.85 -1.50
N ASP A 26 1.58 -10.74 -2.19
CA ASP A 26 2.84 -10.43 -2.88
C ASP A 26 4.04 -10.33 -1.90
N ASN A 27 3.84 -9.67 -0.75
CA ASN A 27 4.87 -9.61 0.29
C ASN A 27 5.25 -11.00 0.82
N ILE A 28 4.26 -11.87 1.06
CA ILE A 28 4.50 -13.24 1.54
C ILE A 28 5.21 -14.07 0.47
N ALA A 29 4.79 -13.96 -0.79
CA ALA A 29 5.40 -14.68 -1.90
C ALA A 29 6.88 -14.31 -2.07
N ASN A 30 7.26 -13.07 -1.77
CA ASN A 30 8.62 -12.56 -1.92
C ASN A 30 9.43 -12.51 -0.62
N VAL A 31 8.99 -13.17 0.45
CA VAL A 31 9.67 -13.13 1.77
C VAL A 31 11.12 -13.62 1.73
N ASN A 32 11.44 -14.54 0.81
CA ASN A 32 12.79 -15.10 0.66
C ASN A 32 13.59 -14.46 -0.49
N THR A 33 13.06 -13.41 -1.12
CA THR A 33 13.73 -12.74 -2.24
C THR A 33 14.75 -11.74 -1.72
N VAL A 34 16.04 -11.94 -2.04
CA VAL A 34 17.13 -11.06 -1.59
C VAL A 34 16.91 -9.64 -2.11
N GLY A 35 16.97 -8.65 -1.21
CA GLY A 35 16.79 -7.24 -1.55
C GLY A 35 15.34 -6.79 -1.79
N PHE A 36 14.35 -7.67 -1.59
CA PHE A 36 12.94 -7.29 -1.68
C PHE A 36 12.56 -6.24 -0.63
N LYS A 37 11.73 -5.28 -1.01
CA LYS A 37 11.18 -4.25 -0.13
C LYS A 37 9.66 -4.39 -0.12
N GLY A 38 9.12 -4.66 1.06
CA GLY A 38 7.69 -4.87 1.25
C GLY A 38 6.86 -3.66 0.87
N SER A 39 5.64 -3.93 0.42
CA SER A 39 4.65 -2.91 0.05
C SER A 39 3.52 -2.86 1.06
N GLU A 40 3.05 -1.67 1.41
CA GLU A 40 1.96 -1.45 2.36
C GLU A 40 0.77 -0.74 1.70
N PRO A 41 -0.46 -1.26 1.84
CA PRO A 41 -1.66 -0.60 1.33
C PRO A 41 -2.00 0.61 2.18
N VAL A 42 -2.16 1.77 1.54
CA VAL A 42 -2.61 3.00 2.20
C VAL A 42 -4.04 3.29 1.79
N PHE A 43 -4.92 3.38 2.78
CA PHE A 43 -6.32 3.70 2.59
C PHE A 43 -6.56 5.20 2.78
N GLY A 44 -7.50 5.74 1.99
CA GLY A 44 -8.01 7.10 2.11
C GLY A 44 -9.53 7.12 2.13
N ASP A 45 -10.09 8.12 2.78
CA ASP A 45 -11.54 8.38 2.74
C ASP A 45 -11.92 9.05 1.42
N VAL A 46 -13.08 8.69 0.89
CA VAL A 46 -13.70 9.35 -0.25
C VAL A 46 -14.42 10.58 0.31
N PHE A 47 -13.82 11.74 0.06
CA PHE A 47 -14.33 13.01 0.56
C PHE A 47 -15.77 13.28 0.08
N SER A 48 -16.65 13.60 1.03
CA SER A 48 -18.04 13.96 0.79
C SER A 48 -18.29 15.37 1.29
N THR A 49 -18.20 16.35 0.38
CA THR A 49 -18.73 17.70 0.62
C THR A 49 -19.78 18.02 -0.42
N VAL A 50 -21.02 18.18 0.04
CA VAL A 50 -22.01 18.95 -0.69
C VAL A 50 -21.96 20.36 -0.12
N LEU A 51 -21.34 21.30 -0.85
CA LEU A 51 -21.40 22.71 -0.49
C LEU A 51 -22.72 23.27 -1.02
N HIS A 52 -23.70 23.45 -0.14
CA HIS A 52 -24.95 24.13 -0.47
C HIS A 52 -25.04 25.44 0.34
N ASN A 53 -25.07 26.58 -0.35
CA ASN A 53 -25.23 27.91 0.27
C ASN A 53 -24.21 28.27 1.37
N GLY A 54 -22.94 27.86 1.26
CA GLY A 54 -21.87 28.32 2.18
C GLY A 54 -21.96 27.77 3.61
N ALA A 55 -22.94 26.90 3.89
CA ALA A 55 -23.03 26.15 5.14
C ALA A 55 -22.69 24.68 4.88
N VAL A 56 -21.91 24.08 5.78
CA VAL A 56 -21.57 22.65 5.71
C VAL A 56 -22.83 21.85 6.05
N THR A 57 -23.52 21.33 5.02
CA THR A 57 -24.68 20.46 5.19
C THR A 57 -24.23 19.01 5.20
N SER A 58 -24.37 18.34 6.36
CA SER A 58 -24.22 16.89 6.60
C SER A 58 -23.11 16.20 5.79
N GLN A 59 -21.90 16.21 6.37
CA GLN A 59 -20.74 15.47 5.88
C GLN A 59 -20.94 13.97 6.16
N LEU A 60 -21.60 13.26 5.25
CA LEU A 60 -21.69 11.80 5.33
C LEU A 60 -20.57 11.19 4.47
N GLY A 61 -19.60 10.52 5.10
CA GLY A 61 -18.40 9.98 4.43
C GLY A 61 -18.73 9.09 3.22
N GLY A 62 -17.97 9.26 2.13
CA GLY A 62 -18.19 8.57 0.86
C GLY A 62 -17.74 7.10 0.85
N GLY A 63 -17.08 6.65 1.92
CA GLY A 63 -16.52 5.31 2.08
C GLY A 63 -15.00 5.32 1.94
N SER A 64 -14.36 4.17 2.18
CA SER A 64 -12.90 4.06 2.03
C SER A 64 -12.52 3.53 0.64
N GLN A 65 -11.36 3.99 0.17
CA GLN A 65 -10.70 3.46 -1.03
C GLN A 65 -9.21 3.26 -0.76
N LEU A 66 -8.58 2.36 -1.52
CA LEU A 66 -7.12 2.26 -1.54
C LEU A 66 -6.58 3.54 -2.22
N SER A 67 -5.90 4.39 -1.45
CA SER A 67 -5.29 5.63 -1.93
C SER A 67 -3.98 5.37 -2.67
N GLY A 68 -3.28 4.29 -2.34
CA GLY A 68 -2.03 3.91 -2.97
C GLY A 68 -1.33 2.77 -2.26
N VAL A 69 -0.13 2.45 -2.75
CA VAL A 69 0.76 1.44 -2.18
C VAL A 69 2.10 2.11 -1.92
N LEU A 70 2.59 2.03 -0.69
CA LEU A 70 3.89 2.58 -0.30
C LEU A 70 4.90 1.44 -0.15
N GLN A 71 6.11 1.64 -0.65
CA GLN A 71 7.20 0.69 -0.47
C GLN A 71 8.01 1.05 0.79
N THR A 72 8.24 0.05 1.64
CA THR A 72 8.99 0.21 2.89
C THR A 72 10.47 -0.09 2.64
N PHE A 73 11.31 0.94 2.76
CA PHE A 73 12.76 0.85 2.55
C PHE A 73 13.56 0.52 3.82
N ALA A 74 12.93 -0.08 4.84
CA ALA A 74 13.62 -0.51 6.03
C ALA A 74 14.75 -1.51 5.71
N GLN A 75 15.85 -1.45 6.46
CA GLN A 75 16.94 -2.40 6.35
C GLN A 75 16.51 -3.73 6.99
N GLY A 76 16.70 -4.83 6.24
CA GLY A 76 16.46 -6.19 6.74
C GLY A 76 17.69 -6.78 7.39
N ALA A 77 17.55 -7.99 7.93
CA ALA A 77 18.69 -8.76 8.40
C ALA A 77 19.64 -9.08 7.23
N ILE A 78 20.94 -8.90 7.46
CA ILE A 78 21.98 -9.28 6.50
C ILE A 78 22.55 -10.62 6.97
N GLU A 79 22.46 -11.63 6.11
CA GLU A 79 23.06 -12.94 6.32
C GLU A 79 24.43 -13.01 5.67
N ASN A 80 25.40 -13.64 6.34
CA ASN A 80 26.73 -13.80 5.78
C ASN A 80 26.73 -14.92 4.72
N ALA A 81 27.22 -14.59 3.53
CA ALA A 81 27.44 -15.56 2.46
C ALA A 81 28.87 -16.11 2.50
N THR A 82 29.07 -17.31 1.94
CA THR A 82 30.39 -17.94 1.79
C THR A 82 31.13 -17.51 0.52
N ASN A 83 30.42 -16.91 -0.43
CA ASN A 83 30.98 -16.45 -1.70
C ASN A 83 31.53 -15.02 -1.57
N ALA A 84 32.74 -14.79 -2.07
CA ALA A 84 33.39 -13.48 -2.05
C ALA A 84 32.72 -12.44 -2.96
N LEU A 85 31.86 -12.86 -3.88
CA LEU A 85 31.13 -11.98 -4.81
C LEU A 85 29.74 -11.57 -4.29
N ASP A 86 29.30 -12.11 -3.16
CA ASP A 86 27.99 -11.78 -2.59
C ASP A 86 28.17 -10.57 -1.67
N ILE A 87 27.69 -9.41 -2.13
CA ILE A 87 27.86 -8.13 -1.43
C ILE A 87 26.49 -7.55 -1.07
N ALA A 88 26.34 -7.09 0.16
CA ALA A 88 25.16 -6.35 0.63
C ALA A 88 25.54 -4.90 0.99
N ILE A 89 24.59 -3.99 0.88
CA ILE A 89 24.72 -2.61 1.37
C ILE A 89 24.18 -2.58 2.79
N ASP A 90 24.98 -2.06 3.73
CA ASP A 90 24.54 -1.70 5.07
C ASP A 90 24.23 -0.20 5.12
N GLY A 91 22.95 0.12 5.24
CA GLY A 91 22.42 1.48 5.20
C GLY A 91 21.79 1.84 3.86
N ASN A 92 21.72 3.14 3.56
CA ASN A 92 21.00 3.64 2.40
C ASN A 92 21.88 3.62 1.15
N GLY A 93 21.41 2.97 0.08
CA GLY A 93 22.07 2.97 -1.22
C GLY A 93 21.50 1.91 -2.14
N PHE A 94 21.79 2.03 -3.44
CA PHE A 94 21.46 1.04 -4.46
C PHE A 94 22.67 0.73 -5.31
N PHE A 95 22.78 -0.52 -5.77
CA PHE A 95 23.74 -0.88 -6.80
C PHE A 95 23.27 -0.35 -8.16
N VAL A 96 24.19 0.23 -8.92
CA VAL A 96 23.94 0.66 -10.29
C VAL A 96 24.39 -0.45 -11.23
N THR A 97 23.49 -0.96 -12.08
CA THR A 97 23.81 -1.93 -13.12
C THR A 97 23.40 -1.37 -14.48
N SER A 98 24.13 -1.75 -15.54
CA SER A 98 23.76 -1.43 -16.92
C SER A 98 23.12 -2.65 -17.56
N ALA A 99 22.00 -2.46 -18.26
CA ALA A 99 21.49 -3.47 -19.17
C ALA A 99 22.55 -3.78 -20.25
N PRO A 100 22.63 -5.03 -20.73
CA PRO A 100 23.59 -5.43 -21.76
C PRO A 100 23.37 -4.71 -23.09
#